data_AF-A0A3B3SSY6-F1
#
_entry.id   AF-A0A3B3SSY6-F1
#
_cell.length_a   1.000
_cell.length_b   1.000
_cell.length_c   1.000
_cell.angle_alpha   90.00
_cell.angle_beta   90.00
_cell.angle_gamma   90.00
#
_symmetry.space_group_name_H-M   'P 1'
#
loop_
_entity.id
_entity.type
_entity.pdbx_description
1 polymer ?
#
loop_
_entity_poly.entity_id
_entity_poly.type
_entity_poly.pdbx_seq_one_letter_code
_entity_poly.pdbx_strand_id
1 'polypeptide(L)'
;MTLTEVTSASSFHPALYAVKVTPSKSPVCAGDNITLILSPPTNTTNGFYTLNDFGILMWFEKEQQTTGAFTGRASINTSSGILCCMHQNLPLRSIKGVLILLCTLPSEVGNRFMFSPAESISIVTIRVNSTDLVEFNDSVSLTCSASGSSPSYHWLNGSSDIIVGERVHLSSDNQTLTISSILTSDRGPFYCFVTNAISNGTSSPLYLNISYGPVNLTLKINGSDKEFFYTGSNLTLFCSAQSSPPALFQWDFHIATFRNGPELRLDNVQESQSGNYTCLANNARTLRYISKTVPIIISILHFKGGHWNMYLC
;
A
#
# COMPACT_ATOMS: atom_id res chain seq x y z
N MET A 1 11.86 2.21 -17.96
CA MET A 1 12.61 3.45 -18.21
C MET A 1 13.34 3.30 -19.53
N THR A 2 13.13 4.29 -20.39
CA THR A 2 13.48 4.35 -21.80
C THR A 2 14.99 4.33 -22.05
N LEU A 3 15.37 3.68 -23.17
CA LEU A 3 16.69 3.72 -23.77
C LEU A 3 17.16 5.18 -23.86
N THR A 4 18.24 5.53 -23.17
CA THR A 4 18.91 6.82 -23.36
C THR A 4 20.28 6.56 -23.94
N GLU A 5 20.43 6.88 -25.22
CA GLU A 5 21.73 6.94 -25.89
C GLU A 5 22.51 8.11 -25.30
N VAL A 6 23.65 7.82 -24.68
CA VAL A 6 24.60 8.86 -24.28
C VAL A 6 25.49 9.14 -25.48
N THR A 7 25.14 10.15 -26.26
CA THR A 7 26.01 10.69 -27.32
C THR A 7 26.94 11.73 -26.72
N SER A 8 28.20 11.36 -26.47
CA SER A 8 29.26 12.35 -26.24
C SER A 8 29.72 12.89 -27.59
N ALA A 9 29.53 14.20 -27.79
CA ALA A 9 29.95 14.91 -28.99
C ALA A 9 31.49 14.93 -29.11
N SER A 10 32.03 14.11 -30.00
CA SER A 10 33.29 14.34 -30.67
C SER A 10 33.04 14.28 -32.17
N SER A 11 33.39 15.35 -32.88
CA SER A 11 33.21 15.51 -34.33
C SER A 11 33.96 14.42 -35.10
N PHE A 12 33.27 13.34 -35.45
CA PHE A 12 33.69 12.37 -36.44
C PHE A 12 32.50 12.06 -37.34
N HIS A 13 32.77 11.98 -38.65
CA HIS A 13 31.80 11.60 -39.67
C HIS A 13 30.95 10.38 -39.24
N PRO A 14 29.66 10.33 -39.60
CA PRO A 14 28.85 9.15 -39.32
C PRO A 14 29.39 7.99 -40.19
N ALA A 15 30.17 7.11 -39.57
CA ALA A 15 30.54 5.85 -40.21
C ALA A 15 29.23 5.08 -40.48
N LEU A 16 28.92 4.82 -41.75
CA LEU A 16 27.73 4.11 -42.23
C LEU A 16 27.59 2.64 -41.73
N TYR A 17 28.42 2.19 -40.79
CA TYR A 17 28.51 0.80 -40.34
C TYR A 17 28.80 0.68 -38.84
N ALA A 18 28.00 1.32 -37.98
CA ALA A 18 28.11 1.12 -36.53
C ALA A 18 27.57 -0.28 -36.13
N VAL A 19 28.44 -1.16 -35.62
CA VAL A 19 28.08 -2.53 -35.19
C VAL A 19 27.52 -2.53 -33.77
N LYS A 20 26.20 -2.61 -33.59
CA LYS A 20 25.57 -2.57 -32.27
C LYS A 20 25.84 -3.85 -31.49
N VAL A 21 26.22 -3.73 -30.22
CA VAL A 21 26.34 -4.86 -29.27
C VAL A 21 25.05 -4.96 -28.45
N THR A 22 24.38 -6.10 -28.50
CA THR A 22 23.15 -6.35 -27.72
C THR A 22 23.22 -7.67 -26.96
N PRO A 23 22.69 -7.74 -25.73
CA PRO A 23 22.62 -9.01 -25.00
C PRO A 23 21.52 -9.91 -25.59
N SER A 24 21.72 -11.22 -25.53
CA SER A 24 20.74 -12.24 -25.94
C SER A 24 19.48 -12.23 -25.09
N LYS A 25 19.56 -11.70 -23.86
CA LYS A 25 18.45 -11.53 -22.92
C LYS A 25 18.48 -10.11 -22.34
N SER A 26 17.32 -9.47 -22.24
CA SER A 26 17.18 -8.16 -21.61
C SER A 26 15.85 -8.08 -20.86
N PRO A 27 15.83 -7.82 -19.54
CA PRO A 27 17.01 -7.64 -18.69
C PRO A 27 17.68 -8.97 -18.33
N VAL A 28 18.96 -8.89 -17.97
CA VAL A 28 19.78 -10.03 -17.58
C VAL A 28 19.65 -10.21 -16.07
N CYS A 29 19.20 -11.36 -15.58
CA CYS A 29 19.14 -11.57 -14.14
C CYS A 29 20.55 -11.59 -13.54
N ALA A 30 20.70 -11.10 -12.31
CA ALA A 30 21.96 -11.24 -11.58
C ALA A 30 22.33 -12.73 -11.41
N GLY A 31 23.38 -13.16 -12.12
CA GLY A 31 23.88 -14.55 -12.10
C GLY A 31 23.58 -15.38 -13.34
N ASP A 32 22.81 -14.87 -14.31
CA ASP A 32 22.54 -15.57 -15.58
C ASP A 32 23.72 -15.50 -16.56
N ASN A 33 23.84 -16.51 -17.44
CA ASN A 33 24.73 -16.46 -18.60
C ASN A 33 24.26 -15.41 -19.60
N ILE A 34 25.20 -14.71 -20.22
CA ILE A 34 24.93 -13.69 -21.23
C ILE A 34 25.74 -13.96 -22.49
N THR A 35 25.05 -13.92 -23.61
CA THR A 35 25.65 -13.89 -24.94
C THR A 35 25.48 -12.49 -25.50
N LEU A 36 26.55 -11.91 -26.03
CA LEU A 36 26.50 -10.63 -26.71
C LEU A 36 26.54 -10.84 -28.21
N ILE A 37 25.56 -10.26 -28.87
CA ILE A 37 25.29 -10.41 -30.28
C ILE A 37 25.62 -9.09 -30.97
N LEU A 38 26.41 -9.16 -32.03
CA LEU A 38 26.71 -8.04 -32.91
C LEU A 38 25.61 -7.91 -33.97
N SER A 39 25.09 -6.69 -34.14
CA SER A 39 24.08 -6.37 -35.15
C SER A 39 24.55 -5.18 -36.00
N PRO A 40 24.81 -5.38 -37.31
CA PRO A 40 24.78 -6.66 -38.03
C PRO A 40 25.93 -7.60 -37.58
N PRO A 41 25.81 -8.93 -37.80
CA PRO A 41 26.90 -9.87 -37.55
C PRO A 41 28.15 -9.45 -38.33
N THR A 42 29.29 -9.39 -37.66
CA THR A 42 30.55 -8.91 -38.26
C THR A 42 31.70 -9.83 -37.92
N ASN A 43 32.49 -10.19 -38.93
CA ASN A 43 33.73 -10.94 -38.74
C ASN A 43 34.77 -10.02 -38.13
N THR A 44 35.37 -10.46 -37.03
CA THR A 44 36.37 -9.68 -36.30
C THR A 44 37.64 -10.50 -36.18
N THR A 45 38.73 -10.04 -36.81
CA THR A 45 40.04 -10.70 -36.77
C THR A 45 40.71 -10.52 -35.42
N ASN A 46 40.77 -9.28 -34.93
CA ASN A 46 41.35 -8.96 -33.62
C ASN A 46 40.47 -7.95 -32.88
N GLY A 47 40.51 -8.01 -31.56
CA GLY A 47 39.82 -7.05 -30.72
C GLY A 47 39.90 -7.42 -29.24
N PHE A 48 39.18 -6.65 -28.43
CA PHE A 48 39.04 -6.89 -27.00
C PHE A 48 37.71 -6.36 -26.46
N TYR A 49 37.23 -7.03 -25.42
CA TYR A 49 36.13 -6.59 -24.58
C TYR A 49 36.67 -6.03 -23.27
N THR A 50 36.19 -4.87 -22.87
CA THR A 50 36.40 -4.31 -21.54
C THR A 50 35.06 -4.09 -20.83
N LEU A 51 35.11 -4.04 -19.50
CA LEU A 51 34.00 -3.69 -18.64
C LEU A 51 34.49 -2.72 -17.58
N ASN A 52 34.00 -1.48 -17.63
CA ASN A 52 34.55 -0.36 -16.84
C ASN A 52 36.08 -0.25 -17.02
N ASP A 53 36.54 -0.34 -18.27
CA ASP A 53 37.96 -0.28 -18.66
C ASP A 53 38.83 -1.46 -18.16
N PHE A 54 38.26 -2.42 -17.43
CA PHE A 54 38.91 -3.69 -17.11
C PHE A 54 38.79 -4.65 -18.29
N GLY A 55 39.92 -5.18 -18.76
CA GLY A 55 39.92 -6.24 -19.78
C GLY A 55 39.14 -7.47 -19.33
N ILE A 56 38.28 -7.99 -20.21
CA ILE A 56 37.58 -9.27 -20.05
C ILE A 56 38.27 -10.34 -20.88
N LEU A 57 38.35 -10.08 -22.18
CA LEU A 57 38.83 -11.01 -23.19
C LEU A 57 39.42 -10.21 -24.34
N MET A 58 40.58 -10.62 -24.82
CA MET A 58 41.20 -10.14 -26.03
C MET A 58 41.42 -11.32 -26.98
N TRP A 59 41.38 -11.08 -28.28
CA TRP A 59 41.67 -12.11 -29.28
C TRP A 59 42.49 -11.56 -30.43
N PHE A 60 43.29 -12.45 -31.00
CA PHE A 60 44.11 -12.19 -32.17
C PHE A 60 43.99 -13.41 -33.09
N GLU A 61 43.41 -13.21 -34.27
CA GLU A 61 43.08 -14.25 -35.23
C GLU A 61 42.23 -15.41 -34.66
N LYS A 62 42.87 -16.53 -34.28
CA LYS A 62 42.23 -17.72 -33.71
C LYS A 62 42.52 -17.90 -32.22
N GLU A 63 43.44 -17.10 -31.68
CA GLU A 63 43.83 -17.17 -30.28
C GLU A 63 42.99 -16.18 -29.46
N GLN A 64 42.58 -16.60 -28.26
CA GLN A 64 41.85 -15.75 -27.32
C GLN A 64 42.47 -15.87 -25.94
N GLN A 65 42.53 -14.76 -25.23
CA GLN A 65 43.05 -14.68 -23.88
C GLN A 65 42.05 -13.95 -22.99
N THR A 66 41.73 -14.58 -21.86
CA THR A 66 40.86 -14.01 -20.83
C THR A 66 41.69 -13.48 -19.67
N THR A 67 41.22 -12.44 -19.01
CA THR A 67 41.97 -11.72 -17.96
C THR A 67 41.23 -11.70 -16.62
N GLY A 68 41.99 -11.81 -15.53
CA GLY A 68 41.49 -11.63 -14.16
C GLY A 68 40.30 -12.54 -13.81
N ALA A 69 39.22 -11.94 -13.30
CA ALA A 69 38.01 -12.65 -12.84
C ALA A 69 37.23 -13.33 -13.98
N PHE A 70 37.61 -13.11 -15.24
CA PHE A 70 36.97 -13.66 -16.44
C PHE A 70 37.75 -14.85 -17.03
N THR A 71 38.88 -15.26 -16.43
CA THR A 71 39.67 -16.39 -16.92
C THR A 71 38.86 -17.68 -16.96
N GLY A 72 38.76 -18.30 -18.15
CA GLY A 72 37.96 -19.51 -18.40
C GLY A 72 36.44 -19.30 -18.38
N ARG A 73 35.98 -18.04 -18.35
CA ARG A 73 34.57 -17.64 -18.15
C ARG A 73 34.02 -16.76 -19.27
N ALA A 74 34.86 -16.45 -20.25
CA ALA A 74 34.46 -15.75 -21.47
C ALA A 74 35.13 -16.44 -22.65
N SER A 75 34.40 -16.48 -23.77
CA SER A 75 34.90 -16.99 -25.03
C SER A 75 34.24 -16.22 -26.17
N ILE A 76 34.97 -15.98 -27.24
CA ILE A 76 34.44 -15.35 -28.45
C ILE A 76 34.40 -16.37 -29.59
N ASN A 77 33.33 -16.34 -30.38
CA ASN A 77 33.31 -16.97 -31.69
C ASN A 77 33.75 -15.92 -32.74
N THR A 78 35.01 -16.00 -33.19
CA THR A 78 35.61 -15.04 -34.14
C THR A 78 34.96 -15.07 -35.53
N SER A 79 34.28 -16.18 -35.88
CA SER A 79 33.55 -16.32 -37.15
C SER A 79 32.18 -15.63 -37.19
N SER A 80 31.66 -15.20 -36.03
CA SER A 80 30.38 -14.48 -35.91
C SER A 80 30.47 -13.21 -35.05
N GLY A 81 31.62 -12.96 -34.40
CA GLY A 81 31.84 -11.86 -33.46
C GLY A 81 31.06 -11.99 -32.15
N ILE A 82 30.41 -13.14 -31.91
CA ILE A 82 29.55 -13.37 -30.74
C ILE A 82 30.41 -13.68 -29.53
N LEU A 83 30.30 -12.87 -28.47
CA LEU A 83 30.90 -13.17 -27.17
C LEU A 83 29.94 -14.00 -26.33
N CYS A 84 30.37 -15.18 -25.90
CA CYS A 84 29.70 -15.95 -24.86
C CYS A 84 30.45 -15.78 -23.54
N CYS A 85 29.84 -15.07 -22.60
CA CYS A 85 30.28 -15.06 -21.21
C CYS A 85 29.58 -16.23 -20.51
N MET A 86 30.30 -17.34 -20.38
CA MET A 86 29.83 -18.55 -19.73
C MET A 86 30.08 -18.44 -18.24
N HIS A 87 29.08 -18.81 -17.45
CA HIS A 87 29.20 -18.57 -16.04
C HIS A 87 28.65 -19.62 -15.08
N GLN A 88 29.53 -20.09 -14.20
CA GLN A 88 29.15 -20.81 -12.99
C GLN A 88 29.28 -20.01 -11.67
N ASN A 89 30.10 -18.95 -11.54
CA ASN A 89 30.11 -17.86 -10.51
C ASN A 89 30.77 -16.46 -10.87
N LEU A 90 30.11 -15.56 -11.61
CA LEU A 90 30.64 -14.27 -12.08
C LEU A 90 29.95 -13.40 -11.08
N PRO A 91 30.65 -12.49 -10.42
CA PRO A 91 30.02 -11.58 -9.49
C PRO A 91 29.23 -10.52 -10.27
N LEU A 92 28.34 -10.91 -11.20
CA LEU A 92 27.39 -9.99 -11.82
C LEU A 92 26.46 -9.37 -10.77
N ARG A 93 26.38 -9.93 -9.55
CA ARG A 93 25.73 -9.27 -8.41
C ARG A 93 26.24 -7.84 -8.15
N SER A 94 27.45 -7.48 -8.58
CA SER A 94 28.03 -6.15 -8.35
C SER A 94 28.55 -5.44 -9.61
N ILE A 95 28.45 -6.04 -10.80
CA ILE A 95 29.03 -5.42 -12.00
C ILE A 95 27.98 -4.60 -12.73
N LYS A 96 27.81 -3.36 -12.29
CA LYS A 96 27.22 -2.29 -13.10
C LYS A 96 28.34 -1.64 -13.90
N GLY A 97 28.18 -1.52 -15.21
CA GLY A 97 29.26 -0.95 -16.00
C GLY A 97 29.00 -0.78 -17.47
N VAL A 98 29.92 -0.07 -18.11
CA VAL A 98 29.96 0.07 -19.55
C VAL A 98 30.83 -1.06 -20.09
N LEU A 99 30.20 -1.96 -20.83
CA LEU A 99 30.91 -2.92 -21.66
C LEU A 99 31.30 -2.23 -22.97
N ILE A 100 32.58 -2.30 -23.32
CA ILE A 100 33.12 -1.74 -24.56
C ILE A 100 33.72 -2.87 -25.37
N LEU A 101 33.30 -2.97 -26.62
CA LEU A 101 33.98 -3.76 -27.64
C LEU A 101 34.89 -2.82 -28.43
N LEU A 102 36.16 -3.19 -28.64
CA LEU A 102 37.09 -2.51 -29.55
C LEU A 102 37.70 -3.55 -30.49
N CYS A 103 37.59 -3.35 -31.81
CA CYS A 103 38.09 -4.28 -32.84
C CYS A 103 38.96 -3.54 -33.86
N THR A 104 39.93 -4.22 -34.48
CA THR A 104 40.83 -3.62 -35.48
C THR A 104 40.41 -3.97 -36.92
N LEU A 105 39.35 -3.36 -37.45
CA LEU A 105 38.94 -3.32 -38.87
C LEU A 105 38.25 -1.95 -39.13
N PRO A 106 38.14 -1.43 -40.38
CA PRO A 106 38.31 0.01 -40.73
C PRO A 106 37.23 1.00 -40.24
N SER A 107 36.30 0.58 -39.41
CA SER A 107 35.36 1.43 -38.69
C SER A 107 35.52 1.13 -37.21
N GLU A 108 36.11 2.06 -36.47
CA GLU A 108 36.26 1.99 -35.01
C GLU A 108 34.91 1.70 -34.35
N VAL A 109 34.67 0.44 -33.98
CA VAL A 109 33.49 0.07 -33.20
C VAL A 109 33.83 0.43 -31.76
N GLY A 110 33.39 1.60 -31.31
CA GLY A 110 33.43 2.04 -29.91
C GLY A 110 32.08 1.91 -29.23
N ASN A 111 31.37 0.79 -29.44
CA ASN A 111 30.01 0.64 -28.94
C ASN A 111 30.01 0.34 -27.44
N ARG A 112 29.41 1.26 -26.68
CA ARG A 112 29.25 1.23 -25.24
C ARG A 112 27.89 0.62 -24.91
N PHE A 113 27.86 -0.51 -24.23
CA PHE A 113 26.64 -1.11 -23.70
C PHE A 113 26.61 -0.96 -22.18
N MET A 114 25.58 -0.31 -21.63
CA MET A 114 25.40 -0.23 -20.19
C MET A 114 24.79 -1.53 -19.68
N PHE A 115 25.62 -2.36 -19.06
CA PHE A 115 25.21 -3.60 -18.41
C PHE A 115 24.84 -3.31 -16.95
N SER A 116 23.58 -3.54 -16.60
CA SER A 116 23.10 -3.57 -15.21
C SER A 116 22.19 -4.77 -15.03
N PRO A 117 22.62 -5.81 -14.29
CA PRO A 117 21.78 -6.98 -14.07
C PRO A 117 20.57 -6.61 -13.22
N ALA A 118 19.43 -7.21 -13.55
CA ALA A 118 18.19 -7.05 -12.79
C ALA A 118 18.23 -7.92 -11.54
N GLU A 119 17.88 -7.29 -10.42
CA GLU A 119 17.69 -7.93 -9.12
C GLU A 119 16.22 -8.27 -8.91
N SER A 120 15.95 -9.46 -8.37
CA SER A 120 14.60 -9.90 -8.02
C SER A 120 14.02 -9.07 -6.88
N ILE A 121 12.69 -8.95 -6.88
CA ILE A 121 11.96 -8.23 -5.85
C ILE A 121 12.09 -8.95 -4.51
N SER A 122 12.35 -8.18 -3.47
CA SER A 122 12.36 -8.66 -2.09
C SER A 122 11.98 -7.54 -1.12
N ILE A 123 11.60 -7.90 0.11
CA ILE A 123 11.31 -6.95 1.20
C ILE A 123 10.25 -5.92 0.78
N VAL A 124 9.06 -6.40 0.42
CA VAL A 124 7.93 -5.52 0.09
C VAL A 124 7.25 -5.07 1.38
N THR A 125 7.23 -3.76 1.62
CA THR A 125 6.71 -3.17 2.85
C THR A 125 5.82 -1.99 2.55
N ILE A 126 4.81 -1.77 3.40
CA ILE A 126 3.97 -0.57 3.38
C ILE A 126 4.31 0.26 4.61
N ARG A 127 4.54 1.55 4.39
CA ARG A 127 4.64 2.57 5.45
C ARG A 127 3.39 3.42 5.44
N VAL A 128 2.86 3.73 6.62
CA VAL A 128 1.72 4.63 6.80
C VAL A 128 2.18 5.92 7.47
N ASN A 129 1.65 7.06 7.05
CA ASN A 129 1.99 8.35 7.66
C ASN A 129 1.26 8.61 8.99
N SER A 130 0.11 7.97 9.22
CA SER A 130 -0.68 8.08 10.45
C SER A 130 -1.35 6.75 10.80
N THR A 131 -1.35 6.39 12.08
CA THR A 131 -1.98 5.17 12.60
C THR A 131 -3.29 5.44 13.34
N ASP A 132 -3.56 6.70 13.67
CA ASP A 132 -4.70 7.12 14.49
C ASP A 132 -5.57 8.08 13.65
N LEU A 133 -6.56 7.53 12.98
CA LEU A 133 -7.35 8.26 11.99
C LEU A 133 -8.78 8.51 12.50
N VAL A 134 -9.34 9.67 12.22
CA VAL A 134 -10.71 10.07 12.52
C VAL A 134 -11.53 10.17 11.23
N GLU A 135 -12.63 9.42 11.17
CA GLU A 135 -13.52 9.36 10.01
C GLU A 135 -13.95 10.76 9.54
N PHE A 136 -13.98 11.00 8.23
CA PHE A 136 -14.26 12.27 7.52
C PHE A 136 -13.24 13.39 7.70
N ASN A 137 -12.49 13.42 8.81
CA ASN A 137 -11.60 14.53 9.13
C ASN A 137 -10.18 14.31 8.57
N ASP A 138 -9.71 13.08 8.63
CA ASP A 138 -8.30 12.78 8.35
C ASP A 138 -8.10 12.23 6.94
N SER A 139 -6.86 12.41 6.46
CA SER A 139 -6.33 11.76 5.27
C SER A 139 -5.15 10.88 5.64
N VAL A 140 -4.91 9.85 4.83
CA VAL A 140 -3.81 8.91 5.04
C VAL A 140 -3.06 8.68 3.73
N SER A 141 -1.75 8.53 3.85
CA SER A 141 -0.87 8.14 2.75
C SER A 141 -0.15 6.84 3.10
N LEU A 142 -0.33 5.84 2.23
CA LEU A 142 0.34 4.55 2.28
C LEU A 142 1.44 4.56 1.21
N THR A 143 2.69 4.41 1.61
CA THR A 143 3.83 4.35 0.69
C THR A 143 4.39 2.94 0.66
N CYS A 144 4.45 2.35 -0.53
CA CYS A 144 5.03 1.05 -0.73
C CYS A 144 6.52 1.15 -1.02
N SER A 145 7.31 0.21 -0.54
CA SER A 145 8.74 0.12 -0.81
C SER A 145 9.14 -1.34 -1.00
N ALA A 146 10.02 -1.57 -1.97
CA ALA A 146 10.58 -2.88 -2.26
C ALA A 146 12.05 -2.76 -2.65
N SER A 147 12.83 -3.80 -2.37
CA SER A 147 14.16 -4.00 -2.93
C SER A 147 14.04 -4.69 -4.29
N GLY A 148 15.00 -4.48 -5.18
CA GLY A 148 15.02 -5.04 -6.53
C GLY A 148 15.11 -3.97 -7.62
N SER A 149 15.30 -4.41 -8.87
CA SER A 149 15.50 -3.49 -9.99
C SER A 149 14.18 -3.01 -10.60
N SER A 150 14.06 -1.69 -10.76
CA SER A 150 12.95 -1.00 -11.46
C SER A 150 11.56 -1.52 -11.06
N PRO A 151 11.19 -1.44 -9.76
CA PRO A 151 9.89 -1.91 -9.30
C PRO A 151 8.74 -1.09 -9.89
N SER A 152 7.65 -1.78 -10.23
CA SER A 152 6.36 -1.19 -10.57
C SER A 152 5.36 -1.57 -9.49
N TYR A 153 4.63 -0.59 -8.98
CA TYR A 153 3.73 -0.74 -7.84
C TYR A 153 2.27 -0.85 -8.28
N HIS A 154 1.53 -1.69 -7.58
CA HIS A 154 0.10 -1.91 -7.76
C HIS A 154 -0.57 -2.11 -6.40
N TRP A 155 -1.73 -1.51 -6.19
CA TRP A 155 -2.41 -1.51 -4.89
C TRP A 155 -3.72 -2.28 -4.92
N LEU A 156 -3.93 -3.08 -3.88
CA LEU A 156 -5.14 -3.86 -3.67
C LEU A 156 -5.78 -3.50 -2.32
N ASN A 157 -7.10 -3.52 -2.27
CA ASN A 157 -7.88 -3.58 -1.04
C ASN A 157 -8.58 -4.95 -0.99
N GLY A 158 -8.14 -5.80 -0.06
CA GLY A 158 -8.46 -7.22 -0.06
C GLY A 158 -7.89 -7.89 -1.30
N SER A 159 -8.77 -8.42 -2.14
CA SER A 159 -8.43 -9.03 -3.43
C SER A 159 -8.75 -8.14 -4.63
N SER A 160 -9.26 -6.93 -4.41
CA SER A 160 -9.73 -6.03 -5.47
C SER A 160 -8.76 -4.90 -5.72
N ASP A 161 -8.65 -4.50 -6.98
CA ASP A 161 -7.86 -3.33 -7.38
C ASP A 161 -8.44 -2.05 -6.77
N ILE A 162 -7.55 -1.14 -6.39
CA ILE A 162 -7.98 0.18 -5.95
C ILE A 162 -8.45 1.00 -7.15
N ILE A 163 -9.66 1.55 -7.01
CA ILE A 163 -10.25 2.45 -7.99
C ILE A 163 -9.92 3.89 -7.57
N VAL A 164 -9.15 4.58 -8.43
CA VAL A 164 -8.84 6.00 -8.26
C VAL A 164 -10.12 6.82 -8.46
N GLY A 165 -10.30 7.84 -7.63
CA GLY A 165 -11.48 8.70 -7.65
C GLY A 165 -11.24 10.02 -6.94
N GLU A 166 -12.32 10.65 -6.49
CA GLU A 166 -12.27 11.97 -5.84
C GLU A 166 -11.51 11.95 -4.49
N ARG A 167 -11.68 10.89 -3.67
CA ARG A 167 -10.95 10.72 -2.41
C ARG A 167 -9.65 9.94 -2.53
N VAL A 168 -9.56 9.06 -3.53
CA VAL A 168 -8.52 8.04 -3.61
C VAL A 168 -7.59 8.37 -4.77
N HIS A 169 -6.32 8.61 -4.48
CA HIS A 169 -5.33 9.04 -5.45
C HIS A 169 -4.08 8.19 -5.39
N LEU A 170 -3.44 7.98 -6.54
CA LEU A 170 -2.12 7.38 -6.65
C LEU A 170 -1.11 8.43 -7.12
N SER A 171 0.12 8.35 -6.61
CA SER A 171 1.25 9.09 -7.15
C SER A 171 1.53 8.68 -8.60
N SER A 172 2.29 9.49 -9.34
CA SER A 172 2.60 9.23 -10.77
C SER A 172 3.34 7.91 -11.03
N ASP A 173 4.03 7.38 -10.02
CA ASP A 173 4.73 6.10 -10.05
C ASP A 173 3.95 4.97 -9.35
N ASN A 174 2.71 5.24 -8.94
CA ASN A 174 1.84 4.37 -8.13
C ASN A 174 2.44 3.90 -6.79
N GLN A 175 3.57 4.47 -6.37
CA GLN A 175 4.26 4.05 -5.15
C GLN A 175 3.49 4.45 -3.90
N THR A 176 2.77 5.58 -3.94
CA THR A 176 2.01 6.13 -2.82
C THR A 176 0.53 6.20 -3.14
N LEU A 177 -0.27 5.54 -2.30
CA LEU A 177 -1.71 5.66 -2.27
C LEU A 177 -2.11 6.71 -1.22
N THR A 178 -2.93 7.67 -1.60
CA THR A 178 -3.50 8.66 -0.69
C THR A 178 -5.01 8.56 -0.68
N ILE A 179 -5.60 8.51 0.52
CA ILE A 179 -7.04 8.49 0.74
C ILE A 179 -7.40 9.70 1.60
N SER A 180 -8.13 10.65 1.04
CA SER A 180 -8.65 11.83 1.76
C SER A 180 -10.00 11.54 2.41
N SER A 181 -10.38 12.32 3.43
CA SER A 181 -11.65 12.22 4.17
C SER A 181 -12.03 10.77 4.50
N ILE A 182 -11.17 10.09 5.26
CA ILE A 182 -11.21 8.64 5.43
C ILE A 182 -12.55 8.12 5.97
N LEU A 183 -12.99 6.95 5.50
CA LEU A 183 -14.23 6.31 5.91
C LEU A 183 -13.97 5.03 6.70
N THR A 184 -14.90 4.64 7.57
CA THR A 184 -14.85 3.34 8.25
C THR A 184 -14.82 2.13 7.31
N SER A 185 -15.25 2.28 6.06
CA SER A 185 -15.11 1.26 5.01
C SER A 185 -13.68 1.09 4.49
N ASP A 186 -12.80 2.08 4.73
CA ASP A 186 -11.43 2.10 4.20
C ASP A 186 -10.44 1.34 5.10
N ARG A 187 -10.91 0.48 6.02
CA ARG A 187 -10.05 -0.19 7.01
C ARG A 187 -9.06 -1.20 6.42
N GLY A 188 -9.22 -1.56 5.15
CA GLY A 188 -8.40 -2.56 4.46
C GLY A 188 -8.95 -3.99 4.61
N PRO A 189 -8.12 -5.02 4.40
CA PRO A 189 -6.65 -4.96 4.34
C PRO A 189 -6.11 -4.39 3.03
N PHE A 190 -5.12 -3.51 3.11
CA PHE A 190 -4.37 -3.06 1.93
C PHE A 190 -3.17 -3.96 1.67
N TYR A 191 -2.93 -4.25 0.39
CA TYR A 191 -1.73 -4.91 -0.10
C TYR A 191 -1.07 -4.05 -1.16
N CYS A 192 0.26 -4.06 -1.16
CA CYS A 192 1.05 -3.57 -2.28
C CYS A 192 1.65 -4.77 -3.00
N PHE A 193 1.26 -4.91 -4.27
CA PHE A 193 1.85 -5.85 -5.21
C PHE A 193 2.92 -5.12 -6.01
N VAL A 194 4.12 -5.69 -6.05
CA VAL A 194 5.26 -5.11 -6.74
C VAL A 194 5.73 -6.09 -7.80
N THR A 195 5.95 -5.59 -9.00
CA THR A 195 6.46 -6.38 -10.13
C THR A 195 7.70 -5.74 -10.70
N ASN A 196 8.57 -6.58 -11.25
CA ASN A 196 9.60 -6.14 -12.16
C ASN A 196 9.69 -7.14 -13.31
N ALA A 197 10.63 -6.90 -14.23
CA ALA A 197 10.76 -7.70 -15.44
C ALA A 197 11.10 -9.19 -15.20
N ILE A 198 11.49 -9.59 -13.99
CA ILE A 198 11.98 -10.95 -13.70
C ILE A 198 11.29 -11.63 -12.52
N SER A 199 10.51 -10.90 -11.72
CA SER A 199 9.94 -11.38 -10.46
C SER A 199 8.79 -10.49 -9.98
N ASN A 200 8.10 -10.95 -8.95
CA ASN A 200 7.07 -10.19 -8.25
C ASN A 200 7.19 -10.40 -6.74
N GLY A 201 6.46 -9.60 -5.98
CA GLY A 201 6.34 -9.73 -4.53
C GLY A 201 5.11 -9.00 -4.02
N THR A 202 4.64 -9.42 -2.84
CA THR A 202 3.46 -8.83 -2.19
C THR A 202 3.82 -8.47 -0.76
N SER A 203 3.34 -7.33 -0.28
CA SER A 203 3.48 -6.94 1.11
C SER A 203 2.66 -7.84 2.04
N SER A 204 2.97 -7.78 3.34
CA SER A 204 2.01 -8.15 4.38
C SER A 204 0.76 -7.24 4.34
N PRO A 205 -0.40 -7.71 4.83
CA PRO A 205 -1.60 -6.87 4.89
C PRO A 205 -1.42 -5.69 5.84
N LEU A 206 -1.93 -4.53 5.46
CA LEU A 206 -2.04 -3.34 6.32
C LEU A 206 -3.51 -3.04 6.63
N TYR A 207 -3.82 -2.91 7.93
CA TYR A 207 -5.13 -2.45 8.39
C TYR A 207 -5.04 -1.04 8.95
N LEU A 208 -6.02 -0.21 8.63
CA LEU A 208 -6.14 1.13 9.21
C LEU A 208 -7.01 1.09 10.46
N ASN A 209 -6.55 1.78 11.50
CA ASN A 209 -7.33 1.99 12.71
C ASN A 209 -8.07 3.33 12.62
N ILE A 210 -9.38 3.25 12.43
CA ILE A 210 -10.23 4.41 12.16
C ILE A 210 -11.22 4.58 13.32
N SER A 211 -11.11 5.72 14.00
CA SER A 211 -12.04 6.17 15.02
C SER A 211 -13.27 6.79 14.35
N TYR A 212 -14.46 6.38 14.80
CA TYR A 212 -15.73 6.81 14.25
C TYR A 212 -16.82 6.83 15.31
N GLY A 213 -17.94 7.44 14.97
CA GLY A 213 -19.10 7.52 15.85
C GLY A 213 -18.95 8.56 16.96
N PRO A 214 -19.92 8.61 17.89
CA PRO A 214 -21.05 7.69 18.00
C PRO A 214 -22.04 7.86 16.84
N VAL A 215 -22.62 6.76 16.37
CA VAL A 215 -23.73 6.71 15.40
C VAL A 215 -24.77 5.66 15.84
N ASN A 216 -25.96 5.69 15.24
CA ASN A 216 -27.03 4.73 15.50
C ASN A 216 -27.38 4.59 17.00
N LEU A 217 -27.67 5.71 17.66
CA LEU A 217 -28.08 5.72 19.07
C LEU A 217 -29.41 4.99 19.25
N THR A 218 -29.41 4.00 20.12
CA THR A 218 -30.59 3.25 20.53
C THR A 218 -30.85 3.45 22.01
N LEU A 219 -32.13 3.52 22.36
CA LEU A 219 -32.62 3.68 23.71
C LEU A 219 -33.71 2.63 23.91
N LYS A 220 -33.57 1.78 24.94
CA LYS A 220 -34.52 0.72 25.30
C LYS A 220 -35.02 0.91 26.74
N ILE A 221 -36.29 0.58 26.99
CA ILE A 221 -36.98 0.83 28.26
C ILE A 221 -37.41 -0.52 28.87
N ASN A 222 -36.80 -0.95 29.97
CA ASN A 222 -37.03 -2.27 30.58
C ASN A 222 -36.93 -3.43 29.56
N GLY A 223 -36.06 -3.30 28.55
CA GLY A 223 -35.94 -4.26 27.45
C GLY A 223 -37.11 -4.26 26.46
N SER A 224 -37.98 -3.25 26.52
CA SER A 224 -39.15 -3.02 25.66
C SER A 224 -39.23 -1.56 25.19
N ASP A 225 -40.26 -1.20 24.42
CA ASP A 225 -40.54 0.18 24.00
C ASP A 225 -41.75 0.78 24.74
N LYS A 226 -42.05 0.28 25.95
CA LYS A 226 -43.15 0.81 26.76
C LYS A 226 -42.72 2.10 27.46
N GLU A 227 -43.43 3.18 27.15
CA GLU A 227 -43.20 4.52 27.71
C GLU A 227 -44.08 4.83 28.93
N PHE A 228 -44.95 3.89 29.33
CA PHE A 228 -45.93 4.05 30.41
C PHE A 228 -45.60 3.15 31.60
N PHE A 229 -45.55 3.77 32.79
CA PHE A 229 -45.19 3.14 34.05
C PHE A 229 -46.17 3.51 35.16
N TYR A 230 -46.23 2.65 36.17
CA TYR A 230 -47.02 2.90 37.36
C TYR A 230 -46.15 3.42 38.49
N THR A 231 -46.74 4.25 39.35
CA THR A 231 -46.10 4.66 40.60
C THR A 231 -45.68 3.42 41.40
N GLY A 232 -44.44 3.39 41.86
CA GLY A 232 -43.84 2.27 42.58
C GLY A 232 -43.17 1.19 41.70
N SER A 233 -43.25 1.31 40.38
CA SER A 233 -42.52 0.40 39.48
C SER A 233 -41.02 0.74 39.39
N ASN A 234 -40.24 -0.19 38.82
CA ASN A 234 -38.82 0.05 38.53
C ASN A 234 -38.65 0.38 37.05
N LEU A 235 -37.94 1.47 36.77
CA LEU A 235 -37.63 1.96 35.44
C LEU A 235 -36.12 1.81 35.17
N THR A 236 -35.80 1.09 34.11
CA THR A 236 -34.43 0.90 33.62
C THR A 236 -34.36 1.34 32.17
N LEU A 237 -33.52 2.33 31.89
CA LEU A 237 -33.24 2.80 30.55
C LEU A 237 -31.84 2.35 30.13
N PHE A 238 -31.73 1.76 28.95
CA PHE A 238 -30.47 1.36 28.34
C PHE A 238 -30.20 2.18 27.10
N CYS A 239 -28.99 2.72 27.01
CA CYS A 239 -28.51 3.47 25.87
C CYS A 239 -27.33 2.77 25.23
N SER A 240 -27.32 2.66 23.90
CA SER A 240 -26.19 2.09 23.17
C SER A 240 -25.99 2.78 21.82
N ALA A 241 -24.74 2.91 21.40
CA ALA A 241 -24.34 3.54 20.14
C ALA A 241 -23.22 2.75 19.50
N GLN A 242 -23.15 2.77 18.17
CA GLN A 242 -22.00 2.26 17.43
C GLN A 242 -20.90 3.31 17.44
N SER A 243 -19.74 2.96 17.99
CA SER A 243 -18.63 3.90 18.16
C SER A 243 -17.31 3.14 18.32
N SER A 244 -16.23 3.70 17.77
CA SER A 244 -14.86 3.28 18.05
C SER A 244 -13.98 4.53 18.31
N PRO A 245 -13.32 4.65 19.46
CA PRO A 245 -13.51 3.86 20.68
C PRO A 245 -14.96 3.86 21.20
N PRO A 246 -15.32 2.98 22.16
CA PRO A 246 -16.65 2.95 22.75
C PRO A 246 -17.10 4.34 23.23
N ALA A 247 -18.38 4.65 23.00
CA ALA A 247 -18.94 5.93 23.43
C ALA A 247 -19.09 5.99 24.96
N LEU A 248 -18.91 7.18 25.52
CA LEU A 248 -19.30 7.50 26.88
C LEU A 248 -20.76 7.98 26.88
N PHE A 249 -21.49 7.65 27.93
CA PHE A 249 -22.93 7.94 28.03
C PHE A 249 -23.23 8.76 29.27
N GLN A 250 -24.15 9.71 29.11
CA GLN A 250 -24.67 10.55 30.17
C GLN A 250 -26.18 10.70 30.02
N TRP A 251 -26.91 10.55 31.11
CA TRP A 251 -28.33 10.75 31.18
C TRP A 251 -28.62 12.15 31.72
N ASP A 252 -29.50 12.86 31.01
CA ASP A 252 -30.17 14.06 31.45
C ASP A 252 -31.66 13.74 31.65
N PHE A 253 -32.08 13.73 32.90
CA PHE A 253 -33.45 13.44 33.30
C PHE A 253 -33.78 14.27 34.55
N HIS A 254 -35.04 14.70 34.67
CA HIS A 254 -35.58 15.38 35.85
C HIS A 254 -34.73 16.58 36.33
N ILE A 255 -35.13 17.81 36.00
CA ILE A 255 -34.54 19.10 36.43
C ILE A 255 -33.06 19.01 36.88
N ALA A 256 -32.15 18.87 35.90
CA ALA A 256 -30.70 18.93 36.06
C ALA A 256 -30.02 17.78 36.84
N THR A 257 -30.63 16.59 36.89
CA THR A 257 -29.95 15.40 37.44
C THR A 257 -29.15 14.69 36.34
N PHE A 258 -27.83 14.57 36.53
CA PHE A 258 -26.95 13.86 35.59
C PHE A 258 -26.51 12.52 36.17
N ARG A 259 -26.60 11.45 35.36
CA ARG A 259 -25.97 10.16 35.67
C ARG A 259 -25.09 9.68 34.52
N ASN A 260 -23.90 9.20 34.85
CA ASN A 260 -22.98 8.62 33.89
C ASN A 260 -23.24 7.11 33.72
N GLY A 261 -23.00 6.63 32.51
CA GLY A 261 -23.07 5.21 32.16
C GLY A 261 -24.18 4.89 31.16
N PRO A 262 -24.11 3.72 30.51
CA PRO A 262 -25.06 3.31 29.48
C PRO A 262 -26.44 2.96 30.05
N GLU A 263 -26.59 2.88 31.36
CA GLU A 263 -27.80 2.43 32.03
C GLU A 263 -28.23 3.41 33.12
N LEU A 264 -29.51 3.79 33.10
CA LEU A 264 -30.16 4.53 34.16
C LEU A 264 -31.19 3.63 34.85
N ARG A 265 -30.97 3.33 36.14
CA ARG A 265 -31.92 2.60 36.99
C ARG A 265 -32.57 3.55 37.99
N LEU A 266 -33.89 3.53 38.03
CA LEU A 266 -34.73 4.22 39.01
C LEU A 266 -35.71 3.22 39.61
N ASP A 267 -35.61 2.99 40.91
CA ASP A 267 -36.51 2.12 41.65
C ASP A 267 -37.65 2.93 42.29
N ASN A 268 -38.83 2.32 42.45
CA ASN A 268 -39.98 2.94 43.10
C ASN A 268 -40.33 4.34 42.52
N VAL A 269 -40.50 4.42 41.19
CA VAL A 269 -40.71 5.70 40.50
C VAL A 269 -42.01 6.39 40.89
N GLN A 270 -42.02 7.72 40.90
CA GLN A 270 -43.17 8.56 41.29
C GLN A 270 -43.69 9.39 40.10
N GLU A 271 -44.95 9.80 40.16
CA GLU A 271 -45.59 10.62 39.12
C GLU A 271 -44.80 11.90 38.77
N SER A 272 -44.18 12.53 39.77
CA SER A 272 -43.33 13.72 39.59
C SER A 272 -42.06 13.48 38.76
N GLN A 273 -41.70 12.22 38.52
CA GLN A 273 -40.56 11.82 37.68
C GLN A 273 -40.97 11.57 36.23
N SER A 274 -42.24 11.81 35.88
CA SER A 274 -42.68 11.86 34.48
C SER A 274 -41.96 12.98 33.74
N GLY A 275 -41.65 12.76 32.46
CA GLY A 275 -41.01 13.75 31.62
C GLY A 275 -40.07 13.14 30.61
N ASN A 276 -39.21 14.00 30.06
CA ASN A 276 -38.25 13.61 29.03
C ASN A 276 -36.98 13.06 29.66
N TYR A 277 -36.58 11.88 29.19
CA TYR A 277 -35.32 11.22 29.54
C TYR A 277 -34.42 11.24 28.32
N THR A 278 -33.31 11.97 28.41
CA THR A 278 -32.37 12.15 27.32
C THR A 278 -31.08 11.38 27.61
N CYS A 279 -30.72 10.45 26.73
CA CYS A 279 -29.38 9.89 26.71
C CYS A 279 -28.51 10.71 25.75
N LEU A 280 -27.37 11.17 26.24
CA LEU A 280 -26.27 11.73 25.46
C LEU A 280 -25.18 10.67 25.32
N ALA A 281 -24.71 10.45 24.10
CA ALA A 281 -23.53 9.63 23.81
C ALA A 281 -22.45 10.49 23.16
N ASN A 282 -21.21 10.39 23.61
CA ASN A 282 -20.07 11.09 23.03
C ASN A 282 -18.86 10.17 22.82
N ASN A 283 -18.05 10.45 21.80
CA ASN A 283 -16.79 9.76 21.54
C ASN A 283 -15.63 10.74 21.75
N ALA A 284 -14.75 10.41 22.70
CA ALA A 284 -13.66 11.29 23.10
C ALA A 284 -12.56 11.47 22.03
N ARG A 285 -12.47 10.58 21.04
CA ARG A 285 -11.49 10.69 19.94
C ARG A 285 -12.04 11.49 18.77
N THR A 286 -13.28 11.25 18.37
CA THR A 286 -13.90 11.98 17.26
C THR A 286 -14.46 13.34 17.69
N LEU A 287 -14.62 13.56 19.00
CA LEU A 287 -15.28 14.71 19.63
C LEU A 287 -16.74 14.89 19.20
N ARG A 288 -17.35 13.86 18.60
CA ARG A 288 -18.75 13.86 18.19
C ARG A 288 -19.66 13.42 19.32
N TYR A 289 -20.87 13.95 19.32
CA TYR A 289 -21.93 13.58 20.24
C TYR A 289 -23.27 13.44 19.50
N ILE A 290 -24.12 12.55 20.01
CA ILE A 290 -25.51 12.37 19.57
C ILE A 290 -26.38 12.16 20.81
N SER A 291 -27.64 12.55 20.74
CA SER A 291 -28.59 12.34 21.83
C SER A 291 -29.90 11.75 21.33
N LYS A 292 -30.60 11.07 22.24
CA LYS A 292 -31.95 10.55 22.00
C LYS A 292 -32.78 10.76 23.25
N THR A 293 -33.98 11.31 23.05
CA THR A 293 -34.94 11.59 24.12
C THR A 293 -36.14 10.69 23.97
N VAL A 294 -36.63 10.15 25.08
CA VAL A 294 -37.91 9.46 25.16
C VAL A 294 -38.78 10.09 26.25
N PRO A 295 -40.09 10.31 26.00
CA PRO A 295 -41.02 10.70 27.04
C PRO A 295 -41.35 9.47 27.89
N ILE A 296 -41.35 9.63 29.21
CA ILE A 296 -41.78 8.61 30.16
C ILE A 296 -42.95 9.18 30.96
N ILE A 297 -44.05 8.44 30.97
CA ILE A 297 -45.26 8.78 31.72
C ILE A 297 -45.40 7.81 32.88
N ILE A 298 -45.38 8.35 34.10
CA ILE A 298 -45.60 7.60 35.34
C ILE A 298 -46.92 8.07 35.93
N SER A 299 -47.89 7.16 36.06
CA SER A 299 -49.22 7.48 36.59
C SER A 299 -49.61 6.56 37.74
N ILE A 300 -50.60 6.97 38.52
CA ILE A 300 -51.18 6.16 39.60
C ILE A 300 -52.23 5.22 39.00
N LEU A 301 -52.18 3.94 39.38
CA LEU A 301 -53.25 2.98 39.08
C LEU A 301 -54.49 3.28 39.92
N HIS A 302 -55.59 3.67 39.28
CA HIS A 302 -56.87 3.82 39.96
C HIS A 302 -57.72 2.55 39.82
N PHE A 303 -58.12 1.99 40.95
CA PHE A 303 -59.10 0.90 40.99
C PHE A 303 -60.51 1.50 41.09
N LYS A 304 -61.33 1.31 40.05
CA LYS A 304 -62.72 1.79 40.06
C LYS A 304 -63.63 0.76 39.39
N GLY A 305 -64.63 0.27 40.12
CA GLY A 305 -65.66 -0.63 39.57
C GLY A 305 -65.18 -2.04 39.17
N GLY A 306 -64.17 -2.59 39.85
CA GLY A 306 -63.68 -3.96 39.57
C GLY A 306 -62.62 -4.07 38.47
N HIS A 307 -62.26 -2.95 37.84
CA HIS A 307 -61.21 -2.87 36.82
C HIS A 307 -60.16 -1.80 37.19
N TRP A 308 -58.93 -2.04 36.73
CA TRP A 308 -57.82 -1.08 36.84
C TRP A 308 -57.87 -0.13 35.64
N ASN A 309 -58.05 1.17 35.89
CA ASN A 309 -58.07 2.20 34.85
C ASN A 309 -56.85 3.11 34.97
N MET A 310 -56.21 3.38 33.83
CA MET A 310 -55.15 4.38 33.72
C MET A 310 -55.79 5.72 33.38
N TYR A 311 -55.65 6.71 34.26
CA TYR A 311 -56.06 8.08 33.98
C TYR A 311 -54.81 8.89 33.68
N LEU A 312 -54.76 9.47 32.48
CA LEU A 312 -53.83 10.56 32.16
C LEU A 312 -54.47 11.82 32.76
N CYS A 313 -53.88 12.37 33.82
CA CYS A 313 -54.30 13.67 34.35
C CYS A 313 -53.93 14.79 33.38
#